data_AF-A0A1H8Y5T8-F1
#
_entry.id   AF-A0A1H8Y5T8-F1
#
_cell.length_a   1.000
_cell.length_b   1.000
_cell.length_c   1.000
_cell.angle_alpha   90.00
_cell.angle_beta   90.00
_cell.angle_gamma   90.00
#
_symmetry.space_group_name_H-M   'P 1'
#
loop_
_entity.id
_entity.type
_entity.pdbx_description
1 polymer ?
#
loop_
_entity_poly.entity_id
_entity_poly.type
_entity_poly.pdbx_seq_one_letter_code
_entity_poly.pdbx_strand_id
1 'polypeptide(L)'
;MATELTLTNAMVARIEALGVGRALAAMLPASVAAALDWRTMAITGPDGQLDRVETVDLVVRAGAPLEDIRQALEVARRACKPSGPADAYAALMPLLAVAAKRPEAEIDAKLRRDVYSTELADYPASAVAEAARRIMRRSPFWPHVSELLTEVERAMEPRRQLLRALERAVAEADAAPNSGAQIQAPPPPSRTDRLRHVVDFHTKRGEQHRAAGPERELAEIEGRAPEAWATRRPPPTPPPPPTRESTAMDMELEQLAIAARRKLLEGK
;
A
#
# COMPACT_ATOMS: atom_id res chain seq x y z
N MET A 1 19.68 5.64 -29.54
CA MET A 1 20.02 5.23 -28.14
C MET A 1 19.36 6.08 -27.05
N ALA A 2 18.96 7.35 -27.28
CA ALA A 2 18.29 8.15 -26.24
C ALA A 2 16.82 7.76 -25.94
N THR A 3 16.12 7.19 -26.93
CA THR A 3 14.69 6.84 -26.83
C THR A 3 14.43 5.62 -25.93
N GLU A 4 15.35 4.66 -25.89
CA GLU A 4 15.23 3.41 -25.11
C GLU A 4 15.39 3.64 -23.60
N LEU A 5 16.28 4.56 -23.20
CA LEU A 5 16.52 4.98 -21.82
C LEU A 5 15.35 5.76 -21.21
N THR A 6 14.57 6.44 -22.04
CA THR A 6 13.43 7.25 -21.57
C THR A 6 12.21 6.39 -21.26
N LEU A 7 11.98 5.35 -22.07
CA LEU A 7 10.93 4.35 -21.87
C LEU A 7 11.14 3.52 -20.60
N THR A 8 12.39 3.13 -20.33
CA THR A 8 12.75 2.36 -19.12
C THR A 8 12.51 3.19 -17.85
N ASN A 9 12.88 4.47 -17.83
CA ASN A 9 12.66 5.33 -16.67
C ASN A 9 11.17 5.63 -16.39
N ALA A 10 10.36 5.85 -17.43
CA ALA A 10 8.93 6.08 -17.27
C ALA A 10 8.18 4.83 -16.77
N MET A 11 8.58 3.65 -17.25
CA MET A 11 8.04 2.36 -16.76
C MET A 11 8.44 2.10 -15.32
N VAL A 12 9.71 2.31 -14.96
CA VAL A 12 10.19 2.16 -13.58
C VAL A 12 9.46 3.13 -12.65
N ALA A 13 9.27 4.39 -13.03
CA ALA A 13 8.51 5.36 -12.25
C ALA A 13 7.03 4.96 -12.07
N ARG A 14 6.40 4.37 -13.10
CA ARG A 14 5.03 3.87 -13.01
C ARG A 14 4.93 2.67 -12.05
N ILE A 15 5.84 1.69 -12.17
CA ILE A 15 5.87 0.52 -11.29
C ILE A 15 6.22 0.92 -9.84
N GLU A 16 7.09 1.91 -9.66
CA GLU A 16 7.38 2.53 -8.36
C GLU A 16 6.15 3.17 -7.73
N ALA A 17 5.38 3.93 -8.51
CA ALA A 17 4.14 4.54 -8.05
C ALA A 17 3.09 3.49 -7.61
N LEU A 18 3.21 2.26 -8.13
CA LEU A 18 2.33 1.13 -7.83
C LEU A 18 2.83 0.24 -6.68
N GLY A 19 3.95 0.61 -6.04
CA GLY A 19 4.37 0.03 -4.76
C GLY A 19 5.14 -1.29 -4.84
N VAL A 20 5.51 -1.78 -6.03
CA VAL A 20 6.37 -2.98 -6.21
C VAL A 20 7.79 -2.76 -5.69
N GLY A 21 8.15 -1.50 -5.48
CA GLY A 21 9.48 -1.08 -5.07
C GLY A 21 10.42 -1.01 -6.27
N ARG A 22 11.13 0.12 -6.40
CA ARG A 22 12.10 0.41 -7.46
C ARG A 22 13.06 -0.75 -7.76
N ALA A 23 13.57 -1.36 -6.70
CA ALA A 23 14.56 -2.43 -6.82
C ALA A 23 13.97 -3.67 -7.50
N LEU A 24 12.75 -4.07 -7.15
CA LEU A 24 12.09 -5.23 -7.76
C LEU A 24 11.73 -4.93 -9.22
N ALA A 25 11.21 -3.74 -9.51
CA ALA A 25 10.90 -3.30 -10.87
C ALA A 25 12.11 -3.37 -11.81
N ALA A 26 13.28 -2.94 -11.32
CA ALA A 26 14.53 -2.93 -12.08
C ALA A 26 15.11 -4.33 -12.34
N MET A 27 14.66 -5.35 -11.60
CA MET A 27 15.11 -6.74 -11.77
C MET A 27 14.24 -7.55 -12.74
N LEU A 28 13.12 -7.00 -13.21
CA LEU A 28 12.24 -7.69 -14.15
C LEU A 28 12.78 -7.58 -15.59
N PRO A 29 12.67 -8.63 -16.41
CA PRO A 29 12.88 -8.52 -17.85
C PRO A 29 12.00 -7.41 -18.46
N ALA A 30 12.57 -6.64 -19.39
CA ALA A 30 11.90 -5.46 -19.97
C ALA A 30 10.59 -5.84 -20.69
N SER A 31 10.56 -6.99 -21.36
CA SER A 31 9.39 -7.57 -22.02
C SER A 31 8.23 -7.81 -21.03
N VAL A 32 8.54 -8.41 -19.87
CA VAL A 32 7.56 -8.65 -18.80
C VAL A 32 7.11 -7.34 -18.19
N ALA A 33 8.04 -6.45 -17.86
CA ALA A 33 7.70 -5.14 -17.31
C ALA A 33 6.75 -4.34 -18.22
N ALA A 34 6.90 -4.46 -19.54
CA ALA A 34 6.01 -3.82 -20.53
C ALA A 34 4.65 -4.54 -20.66
N ALA A 35 4.63 -5.85 -20.42
CA ALA A 35 3.44 -6.67 -20.44
C ALA A 35 2.57 -6.51 -19.18
N LEU A 36 3.15 -6.09 -18.04
CA LEU A 36 2.39 -5.88 -16.80
C LEU A 36 1.31 -4.81 -16.96
N ASP A 37 0.08 -5.19 -16.62
CA ASP A 37 -1.10 -4.33 -16.56
C ASP A 37 -1.65 -4.26 -15.14
N TRP A 38 -1.50 -3.09 -14.55
CA TRP A 38 -1.87 -2.80 -13.17
C TRP A 38 -3.29 -2.26 -13.13
N ARG A 39 -4.17 -3.01 -12.48
CA ARG A 39 -5.56 -2.59 -12.28
C ARG A 39 -5.69 -1.92 -10.94
N THR A 40 -5.90 -0.61 -10.98
CA THR A 40 -6.08 0.20 -9.78
C THR A 40 -7.52 0.62 -9.59
N MET A 41 -7.94 0.78 -8.34
CA MET A 41 -9.23 1.34 -7.96
C MET A 41 -9.00 2.56 -7.06
N ALA A 42 -9.67 3.66 -7.40
CA ALA A 42 -9.77 4.81 -6.54
C ALA A 42 -10.77 4.49 -5.42
N ILE A 43 -10.33 4.61 -4.17
CA ILE A 43 -11.16 4.55 -2.99
C ILE A 43 -11.45 5.98 -2.58
N THR A 44 -12.73 6.31 -2.50
CA THR A 44 -13.22 7.62 -2.08
C THR A 44 -13.80 7.55 -0.67
N GLY A 45 -13.59 8.60 0.10
CA GLY A 45 -14.14 8.75 1.44
C GLY A 45 -15.65 9.05 1.42
N PRO A 46 -16.30 9.10 2.60
CA PRO A 46 -17.73 9.40 2.73
C PRO A 46 -18.15 10.76 2.17
N ASP A 47 -17.21 11.70 2.08
CA ASP A 47 -17.37 13.05 1.54
C ASP A 47 -17.12 13.12 0.02
N GLY A 48 -16.85 11.98 -0.63
CA GLY A 48 -16.53 11.90 -2.05
C GLY A 48 -15.09 12.30 -2.40
N GLN A 49 -14.26 12.65 -1.41
CA GLN A 49 -12.85 12.94 -1.65
C GLN A 49 -12.06 11.66 -1.94
N LEU A 50 -11.06 11.75 -2.82
CA LEU A 50 -10.14 10.63 -3.06
C LEU A 50 -9.34 10.36 -1.78
N ASP A 51 -9.60 9.22 -1.14
CA ASP A 51 -8.87 8.76 0.04
C ASP A 51 -7.53 8.17 -0.40
N ARG A 52 -7.57 7.20 -1.34
CA ARG A 52 -6.37 6.55 -1.89
C ARG A 52 -6.65 5.78 -3.16
N VAL A 53 -5.59 5.38 -3.85
CA VAL A 53 -5.63 4.43 -4.97
C VAL A 53 -5.04 3.12 -4.51
N GLU A 54 -5.77 2.02 -4.67
CA GLU A 54 -5.29 0.67 -4.37
C GLU A 54 -5.13 -0.14 -5.64
N THR A 55 -4.10 -0.99 -5.68
CA THR A 55 -3.97 -2.01 -6.71
C THR A 55 -4.90 -3.16 -6.37
N VAL A 56 -5.89 -3.40 -7.24
CA VAL A 56 -6.87 -4.47 -7.10
C VAL A 56 -6.35 -5.77 -7.70
N ASP A 57 -5.68 -5.68 -8.85
CA ASP A 57 -5.17 -6.85 -9.56
C ASP A 57 -3.95 -6.47 -10.40
N LEU A 58 -3.12 -7.48 -10.67
CA LEU A 58 -2.02 -7.39 -11.62
C LEU A 58 -2.15 -8.52 -12.63
N VAL A 59 -2.07 -8.15 -13.90
CA VAL A 59 -2.16 -9.08 -15.03
C VAL A 59 -0.90 -8.98 -15.86
N VAL A 60 -0.41 -10.12 -16.37
CA VAL A 60 0.63 -10.14 -17.41
C VAL A 60 -0.08 -10.22 -18.75
N ARG A 61 0.00 -9.18 -19.58
CA ARG A 61 -0.61 -9.19 -20.92
C ARG A 61 0.16 -10.13 -21.86
N ALA A 62 -0.52 -10.57 -22.92
CA ALA A 62 0.12 -11.23 -24.04
C ALA A 62 1.31 -10.43 -24.60
N GLY A 63 2.38 -11.14 -24.99
CA GLY A 63 3.52 -10.57 -25.72
C GLY A 63 4.88 -10.73 -25.04
N ALA A 64 4.93 -11.05 -23.76
CA ALA A 64 6.20 -11.41 -23.10
C ALA A 64 6.59 -12.86 -23.42
N PRO A 65 7.86 -13.15 -23.79
CA PRO A 65 8.35 -14.52 -23.95
C PRO A 65 8.17 -15.35 -22.67
N LEU A 66 7.76 -16.61 -22.79
CA LEU A 66 7.52 -17.49 -21.63
C LEU A 66 8.77 -17.65 -20.75
N GLU A 67 9.95 -17.67 -21.35
CA GLU A 67 11.22 -17.75 -20.62
C GLU A 67 11.45 -16.51 -19.74
N ASP A 68 11.14 -15.31 -20.26
CA ASP A 68 11.20 -14.07 -19.50
C ASP A 68 10.18 -14.07 -18.34
N ILE A 69 8.96 -14.60 -18.58
CA ILE A 69 7.94 -14.73 -17.53
C ILE A 69 8.43 -15.67 -16.42
N ARG A 70 9.04 -16.82 -16.77
CA ARG A 70 9.62 -17.75 -15.80
C ARG A 70 10.79 -17.14 -15.04
N GLN A 71 11.65 -16.38 -15.70
CA GLN A 71 12.72 -15.62 -15.02
C GLN A 71 12.15 -14.59 -14.05
N ALA A 72 11.14 -13.82 -14.46
CA ALA A 72 10.46 -12.85 -13.62
C ALA A 72 9.78 -13.51 -12.42
N LEU A 73 9.21 -14.71 -12.59
CA LEU A 73 8.61 -15.49 -11.52
C LEU A 73 9.63 -15.85 -10.43
N GLU A 74 10.84 -16.26 -10.82
CA GLU A 74 11.92 -16.54 -9.85
C GLU A 74 12.36 -15.28 -9.10
N VAL A 75 12.40 -14.12 -9.78
CA VAL A 75 12.67 -12.83 -9.13
C VAL A 75 11.57 -12.50 -8.10
N ALA A 76 10.30 -12.66 -8.47
CA ALA A 76 9.17 -12.43 -7.57
C ALA A 76 9.16 -13.38 -6.36
N ARG A 77 9.46 -14.68 -6.56
CA ARG A 77 9.60 -15.67 -5.49
C ARG A 77 10.67 -15.27 -4.48
N ARG A 78 11.85 -14.84 -4.95
CA ARG A 78 12.92 -14.35 -4.08
C ARG A 78 12.52 -13.08 -3.34
N ALA A 79 11.82 -12.16 -4.01
CA ALA A 79 11.36 -10.92 -3.40
C ALA A 79 10.31 -11.13 -2.30
N CYS A 80 9.57 -12.24 -2.33
CA CYS A 80 8.59 -12.65 -1.33
C CYS A 80 9.15 -13.59 -0.26
N LYS A 81 10.42 -14.00 -0.36
CA LYS A 81 11.02 -14.96 0.57
C LYS A 81 11.28 -14.31 1.95
N PRO A 82 10.83 -14.94 3.05
CA PRO A 82 11.16 -14.49 4.40
C PRO A 82 12.68 -14.47 4.63
N SER A 83 13.18 -13.44 5.32
CA SER A 83 14.62 -13.31 5.63
C SER A 83 15.00 -13.82 7.03
N GLY A 84 14.01 -14.15 7.87
CA GLY A 84 14.24 -14.55 9.25
C GLY A 84 14.59 -13.39 10.20
N PRO A 85 14.74 -13.66 11.51
CA PRO A 85 14.73 -12.60 12.53
C PRO A 85 15.90 -11.63 12.45
N ALA A 86 17.11 -12.14 12.18
CA ALA A 86 18.33 -11.33 12.17
C ALA A 86 18.33 -10.30 11.02
N ASP A 87 18.01 -10.75 9.81
CA ASP A 87 17.97 -9.89 8.62
C ASP A 87 16.78 -8.92 8.67
N ALA A 88 15.62 -9.37 9.18
CA ALA A 88 14.47 -8.52 9.36
C ALA A 88 14.76 -7.37 10.34
N TYR A 89 15.44 -7.65 11.45
CA TYR A 89 15.86 -6.60 12.37
C TYR A 89 16.95 -5.69 11.79
N ALA A 90 17.92 -6.25 11.07
CA ALA A 90 18.96 -5.47 10.38
C ALA A 90 18.35 -4.48 9.35
N ALA A 91 17.23 -4.83 8.72
CA ALA A 91 16.51 -3.94 7.83
C ALA A 91 15.93 -2.68 8.52
N LEU A 92 15.82 -2.68 9.86
CA LEU A 92 15.39 -1.52 10.66
C LEU A 92 16.52 -0.56 11.01
N MET A 93 17.77 -0.87 10.67
CA MET A 93 18.92 -0.01 11.00
C MET A 93 18.75 1.47 10.60
N PRO A 94 18.17 1.82 9.44
CA PRO A 94 17.92 3.23 9.10
C PRO A 94 16.98 3.93 10.10
N LEU A 95 15.97 3.21 10.60
CA LEU A 95 15.03 3.73 11.59
C LEU A 95 15.72 3.90 12.96
N LEU A 96 16.58 2.94 13.33
CA LEU A 96 17.37 3.01 14.57
C LEU A 96 18.31 4.22 14.56
N ALA A 97 18.97 4.50 13.43
CA ALA A 97 19.87 5.65 13.31
C ALA A 97 19.17 7.00 13.55
N VAL A 98 17.89 7.12 13.19
CA VAL A 98 17.09 8.33 13.43
C VAL A 98 16.58 8.40 14.87
N ALA A 99 16.14 7.27 15.43
CA ALA A 99 15.58 7.19 16.77
C ALA A 99 16.63 7.23 17.90
N ALA A 100 17.87 6.82 17.63
CA ALA A 100 18.99 6.72 18.59
C ALA A 100 19.41 8.06 19.22
N LYS A 101 18.81 9.19 18.81
CA LYS A 101 19.00 10.49 19.46
C LYS A 101 18.35 10.59 20.86
N ARG A 102 17.70 9.51 21.34
CA ARG A 102 17.06 9.45 22.66
C ARG A 102 17.78 8.43 23.54
N PRO A 103 18.16 8.80 24.78
CA PRO A 103 18.68 7.83 25.73
C PRO A 103 17.57 6.81 26.02
N GLU A 104 17.87 5.54 25.82
CA GLU A 104 16.98 4.42 26.10
C GLU A 104 17.67 3.48 27.08
N ALA A 105 16.90 2.89 28.00
CA ALA A 105 17.44 1.87 28.88
C ALA A 105 17.81 0.62 28.07
N GLU A 106 18.94 -0.01 28.39
CA GLU A 106 19.45 -1.18 27.67
C GLU A 106 18.44 -2.35 27.63
N ILE A 107 17.64 -2.49 28.69
CA ILE A 107 16.59 -3.50 28.81
C ILE A 107 15.48 -3.26 27.77
N ASP A 108 15.06 -2.02 27.57
CA ASP A 108 14.02 -1.65 26.61
C ASP A 108 14.49 -1.87 25.17
N ALA A 109 15.77 -1.58 24.89
CA ALA A 109 16.38 -1.82 23.59
C ALA A 109 16.44 -3.33 23.24
N LYS A 110 16.75 -4.19 24.22
CA LYS A 110 16.77 -5.64 24.03
C LYS A 110 15.37 -6.19 23.79
N LEU A 111 14.39 -5.83 24.63
CA LEU A 111 13.01 -6.29 24.48
C LEU A 111 12.43 -5.86 23.12
N ARG A 112 12.69 -4.62 22.72
CA ARG A 112 12.31 -4.12 21.39
C ARG A 112 12.92 -4.96 20.29
N ARG A 113 14.22 -5.26 20.37
CA ARG A 113 14.88 -6.11 19.36
C ARG A 113 14.20 -7.47 19.25
N ASP A 114 13.92 -8.12 20.38
CA ASP A 114 13.32 -9.45 20.40
C ASP A 114 11.91 -9.44 19.79
N VAL A 115 11.07 -8.47 20.18
CA VAL A 115 9.71 -8.31 19.63
C VAL A 115 9.75 -8.05 18.12
N TYR A 116 10.51 -7.05 17.67
CA TYR A 116 10.55 -6.68 16.26
C TYR A 116 11.18 -7.76 15.39
N SER A 117 12.24 -8.43 15.85
CA SER A 117 12.86 -9.51 15.07
C SER A 117 11.94 -10.71 14.90
N THR A 118 11.13 -11.04 15.92
CA THR A 118 10.19 -12.15 15.88
C THR A 118 9.01 -11.85 14.95
N GLU A 119 8.34 -10.71 15.17
CA GLU A 119 7.14 -10.33 14.39
C GLU A 119 7.45 -10.09 12.90
N LEU A 120 8.70 -9.71 12.57
CA LEU A 120 9.10 -9.41 11.19
C LEU A 120 9.80 -10.58 10.49
N ALA A 121 10.05 -11.69 11.17
CA ALA A 121 10.84 -12.81 10.63
C ALA A 121 10.23 -13.42 9.37
N ASP A 122 8.89 -13.41 9.28
CA ASP A 122 8.11 -13.96 8.17
C ASP A 122 8.08 -13.05 6.93
N TYR A 123 8.73 -11.89 7.01
CA TYR A 123 8.77 -10.92 5.94
C TYR A 123 10.15 -10.86 5.27
N PRO A 124 10.21 -10.52 3.97
CA PRO A 124 11.47 -10.20 3.32
C PRO A 124 12.08 -8.92 3.90
N ALA A 125 13.37 -8.94 4.23
CA ALA A 125 14.13 -7.77 4.68
C ALA A 125 13.94 -6.54 3.78
N SER A 126 13.79 -6.73 2.47
CA SER A 126 13.56 -5.63 1.53
C SER A 126 12.22 -4.91 1.75
N ALA A 127 11.16 -5.63 2.11
CA ALA A 127 9.86 -5.06 2.44
C ALA A 127 9.90 -4.34 3.80
N VAL A 128 10.62 -4.92 4.78
CA VAL A 128 10.86 -4.30 6.08
C VAL A 128 11.62 -2.98 5.94
N ALA A 129 12.71 -2.96 5.16
CA ALA A 129 13.50 -1.76 4.90
C ALA A 129 12.69 -0.67 4.16
N GLU A 130 11.76 -1.08 3.29
CA GLU A 130 10.85 -0.15 2.61
C GLU A 130 9.84 0.46 3.59
N ALA A 131 9.20 -0.36 4.43
CA ALA A 131 8.28 0.08 5.48
C ALA A 131 8.95 1.05 6.47
N ALA A 132 10.15 0.71 6.94
CA ALA A 132 10.96 1.55 7.82
C ALA A 132 11.22 2.93 7.19
N ARG A 133 11.58 2.99 5.90
CA ARG A 133 11.78 4.26 5.18
C ARG A 133 10.48 5.08 5.02
N ARG A 134 9.33 4.43 4.85
CA ARG A 134 8.02 5.12 4.78
C ARG A 134 7.64 5.73 6.14
N ILE A 135 7.90 5.03 7.23
CA ILE A 135 7.64 5.54 8.59
C ILE A 135 8.58 6.70 8.93
N MET A 136 9.87 6.54 8.68
CA MET A 136 10.90 7.55 8.96
C MET A 136 10.60 8.91 8.28
N ARG A 137 9.96 8.88 7.10
CA ARG A 137 9.54 10.11 6.40
C ARG A 137 8.36 10.84 7.03
N ARG A 138 7.53 10.13 7.81
CA ARG A 138 6.29 10.66 8.41
C ARG A 138 6.44 10.98 9.88
N SER A 139 7.28 10.25 10.59
CA SER A 139 7.45 10.40 12.04
C SER A 139 8.93 10.22 12.44
N PRO A 140 9.46 11.10 13.31
CA PRO A 140 10.76 10.91 13.93
C PRO A 140 10.72 9.97 15.14
N PHE A 141 9.53 9.52 15.55
CA PHE A 141 9.35 8.62 16.70
C PHE A 141 9.50 7.16 16.27
N TRP A 142 9.94 6.32 17.21
CA TRP A 142 9.92 4.88 17.00
C TRP A 142 8.46 4.41 16.88
N PRO A 143 8.07 3.70 15.80
CA PRO A 143 6.70 3.28 15.62
C PRO A 143 6.30 2.22 16.65
N HIS A 144 5.00 1.97 16.77
CA HIS A 144 4.54 0.74 17.39
C HIS A 144 4.71 -0.44 16.41
N VAL A 145 4.85 -1.67 16.92
CA VAL A 145 5.07 -2.85 16.07
C VAL A 145 3.94 -3.06 15.05
N SER A 146 2.70 -2.78 15.45
CA SER A 146 1.52 -2.86 14.58
C SER A 146 1.53 -1.82 13.44
N GLU A 147 2.06 -0.63 13.67
CA GLU A 147 2.21 0.39 12.64
C GLU A 147 3.24 -0.03 11.61
N LEU A 148 4.36 -0.62 12.07
CA LEU A 148 5.37 -1.17 11.19
C LEU A 148 4.83 -2.35 10.38
N LEU A 149 4.17 -3.33 11.02
CA LEU A 149 3.55 -4.46 10.34
C LEU A 149 2.55 -4.00 9.27
N THR A 150 1.74 -2.98 9.56
CA THR A 150 0.82 -2.39 8.58
C THR A 150 1.56 -1.88 7.33
N GLU A 151 2.70 -1.21 7.51
CA GLU A 151 3.52 -0.72 6.40
C GLU A 151 4.27 -1.83 5.66
N VAL A 152 4.70 -2.87 6.38
CA VAL A 152 5.30 -4.06 5.78
C VAL A 152 4.29 -4.80 4.90
N GLU A 153 3.07 -4.99 5.39
CA GLU A 153 1.97 -5.57 4.60
C GLU A 153 1.67 -4.75 3.35
N ARG A 154 1.62 -3.41 3.48
CA ARG A 154 1.48 -2.51 2.32
C ARG A 154 2.63 -2.63 1.32
N ALA A 155 3.84 -2.94 1.76
CA ALA A 155 4.97 -3.20 0.87
C ALA A 155 4.89 -4.62 0.26
N MET A 156 4.38 -5.59 1.00
CA MET A 156 4.24 -6.97 0.53
C MET A 156 3.15 -7.15 -0.51
N GLU A 157 2.05 -6.42 -0.40
CA GLU A 157 0.87 -6.64 -1.24
C GLU A 157 1.20 -6.58 -2.75
N PRO A 158 1.88 -5.54 -3.28
CA PRO A 158 2.26 -5.51 -4.70
C PRO A 158 3.22 -6.65 -5.11
N ARG A 159 4.08 -7.12 -4.20
CA ARG A 159 4.98 -8.26 -4.45
C ARG A 159 4.20 -9.57 -4.57
N ARG A 160 3.23 -9.78 -3.68
CA ARG A 160 2.33 -10.95 -3.72
C ARG A 160 1.43 -10.93 -4.96
N GLN A 161 0.92 -9.76 -5.35
CA GLN A 161 0.15 -9.61 -6.58
C GLN A 161 1.00 -9.93 -7.82
N LEU A 162 2.24 -9.46 -7.87
CA LEU A 162 3.19 -9.81 -8.94
C LEU A 162 3.46 -11.31 -9.00
N LEU A 163 3.73 -11.94 -7.86
CA LEU A 163 3.95 -13.38 -7.78
C LEU A 163 2.74 -14.15 -8.33
N ARG A 164 1.52 -13.84 -7.84
CA ARG A 164 0.28 -14.49 -8.30
C ARG A 164 0.01 -14.27 -9.79
N ALA A 165 0.28 -13.07 -10.29
CA ALA A 165 0.11 -12.72 -11.71
C ALA A 165 1.02 -13.57 -12.61
N LEU A 166 2.29 -13.73 -12.22
CA LEU A 166 3.27 -14.53 -12.95
C LEU A 166 2.98 -16.03 -12.83
N GLU A 167 2.56 -16.52 -11.66
CA GLU A 167 2.13 -17.91 -11.48
C GLU A 167 0.94 -18.28 -12.38
N ARG A 168 -0.08 -17.40 -12.45
CA ARG A 168 -1.21 -17.57 -13.37
C ARG A 168 -0.74 -17.60 -14.83
N ALA A 169 0.10 -16.64 -15.24
CA ALA A 169 0.61 -16.56 -16.60
C ALA A 169 1.38 -17.82 -17.03
N VAL A 170 2.21 -18.39 -16.16
CA VAL A 170 2.93 -19.64 -16.43
C VAL A 170 1.95 -20.82 -16.52
N ALA A 171 0.99 -20.93 -15.58
CA ALA A 171 0.01 -22.00 -15.59
C ALA A 171 -0.87 -21.99 -16.85
N GLU A 172 -1.29 -20.81 -17.31
CA GLU A 172 -2.06 -20.65 -18.55
C GLU A 172 -1.24 -21.02 -19.79
N ALA A 173 0.04 -20.62 -19.84
CA ALA A 173 0.93 -20.97 -20.94
C ALA A 173 1.21 -22.48 -21.01
N ASP A 174 1.41 -23.13 -19.86
CA ASP A 174 1.65 -24.58 -19.78
C ASP A 174 0.38 -25.39 -20.12
N ALA A 175 -0.82 -24.86 -19.86
CA ALA A 175 -2.08 -25.49 -20.20
C ALA A 175 -2.42 -25.44 -21.71
N ALA A 176 -1.88 -24.46 -22.44
CA ALA A 176 -2.17 -24.24 -23.86
C ALA A 176 -0.90 -24.06 -24.73
N PRO A 177 -0.01 -25.06 -24.80
CA PRO A 177 1.33 -24.91 -25.40
C PRO A 177 1.33 -24.61 -26.91
N ASN A 178 0.24 -24.92 -27.61
CA ASN A 178 0.10 -24.71 -29.06
C ASN A 178 -0.80 -23.52 -29.44
N SER A 179 -1.51 -22.93 -28.48
CA SER A 179 -2.06 -21.59 -28.72
C SER A 179 -0.86 -20.67 -28.64
N GLY A 180 -0.55 -19.85 -29.65
CA GLY A 180 0.52 -18.85 -29.56
C GLY A 180 0.21 -17.84 -28.45
N ALA A 181 0.42 -18.25 -27.20
CA ALA A 181 -0.50 -18.01 -26.10
C ALA A 181 -0.61 -16.53 -25.79
N GLN A 182 -1.64 -15.91 -26.35
CA GLN A 182 -2.09 -14.64 -25.87
C GLN A 182 -2.72 -14.90 -24.52
N ILE A 183 -1.97 -14.62 -23.45
CA ILE A 183 -2.51 -14.54 -22.09
C ILE A 183 -3.70 -13.59 -22.16
N GLN A 184 -4.91 -14.15 -22.09
CA GLN A 184 -6.12 -13.34 -22.11
C GLN A 184 -6.17 -12.62 -20.78
N ALA A 185 -6.24 -11.28 -20.83
CA ALA A 185 -6.43 -10.53 -19.61
C ALA A 185 -7.73 -11.03 -18.95
N PRO A 186 -7.73 -11.42 -17.67
CA PRO A 186 -8.95 -11.83 -16.99
C PRO A 186 -9.98 -10.71 -17.15
N PRO A 187 -11.27 -11.02 -17.29
CA PRO A 187 -12.29 -9.99 -17.38
C PRO A 187 -12.16 -9.02 -16.19
N PRO A 188 -12.48 -7.73 -16.36
CA PRO A 188 -12.47 -6.81 -15.23
C PRO A 188 -13.39 -7.36 -14.13
N PRO A 189 -13.03 -7.17 -12.84
CA PRO A 189 -13.84 -7.69 -11.73
C PRO A 189 -15.26 -7.16 -11.85
N SER A 190 -16.24 -8.04 -11.61
CA SER A 190 -17.65 -7.66 -11.67
C SER A 190 -17.96 -6.59 -10.61
N ARG A 191 -19.08 -5.87 -10.76
CA ARG A 191 -19.53 -4.92 -9.72
C ARG A 191 -19.66 -5.61 -8.37
N THR A 192 -20.22 -6.82 -8.35
CA THR A 192 -20.38 -7.66 -7.16
C THR A 192 -19.02 -7.99 -6.51
N ASP A 193 -18.01 -8.37 -7.29
CA ASP A 193 -16.67 -8.67 -6.76
C ASP A 193 -16.01 -7.43 -6.14
N ARG A 194 -16.17 -6.26 -6.79
CA ARG A 194 -15.66 -5.00 -6.24
C ARG A 194 -16.35 -4.64 -4.92
N LEU A 195 -17.67 -4.80 -4.82
CA LEU A 195 -18.41 -4.54 -3.59
C LEU A 195 -17.97 -5.50 -2.48
N ARG A 196 -17.85 -6.81 -2.75
CA ARG A 196 -17.33 -7.80 -1.79
C ARG A 196 -15.95 -7.41 -1.28
N HIS A 197 -15.05 -6.98 -2.17
CA HIS A 197 -13.72 -6.52 -1.80
C HIS A 197 -13.75 -5.30 -0.88
N VAL A 198 -14.58 -4.30 -1.18
CA VAL A 198 -14.73 -3.09 -0.35
C VAL A 198 -15.29 -3.42 1.04
N VAL A 199 -16.28 -4.33 1.11
CA VAL A 199 -16.86 -4.80 2.38
C VAL A 199 -15.81 -5.52 3.22
N ASP A 200 -15.13 -6.52 2.66
CA ASP A 200 -14.06 -7.27 3.33
C ASP A 200 -12.92 -6.34 3.80
N PHE A 201 -12.52 -5.40 2.95
CA PHE A 201 -11.47 -4.43 3.25
C PHE A 201 -11.78 -3.60 4.49
N HIS A 202 -12.94 -2.92 4.52
CA HIS A 202 -13.30 -2.05 5.63
C HIS A 202 -13.64 -2.83 6.90
N THR A 203 -14.29 -3.99 6.78
CA THR A 203 -14.64 -4.83 7.94
C THR A 203 -13.39 -5.35 8.65
N LYS A 204 -12.38 -5.83 7.92
CA LYS A 204 -11.10 -6.28 8.51
C LYS A 204 -10.35 -5.19 9.28
N ARG A 205 -10.62 -3.92 8.99
CA ARG A 205 -10.03 -2.76 9.68
C ARG A 205 -10.90 -2.22 10.82
N GLY A 206 -12.02 -2.87 11.12
CA GLY A 206 -13.00 -2.39 12.11
C GLY A 206 -13.80 -1.18 11.63
N GLU A 207 -13.72 -0.82 10.35
CA GLU A 207 -14.40 0.33 9.75
C GLU A 207 -15.80 -0.05 9.24
N GLN A 208 -16.59 -0.78 10.03
CA GLN A 208 -17.91 -1.31 9.64
C GLN A 208 -18.87 -0.22 9.14
N HIS A 209 -18.78 1.00 9.69
CA HIS A 209 -19.60 2.13 9.23
C HIS A 209 -19.33 2.51 7.76
N ARG A 210 -18.09 2.37 7.27
CA ARG A 210 -17.73 2.60 5.86
C ARG A 210 -18.17 1.43 4.98
N ALA A 211 -18.10 0.20 5.50
CA ALA A 211 -18.55 -0.99 4.79
C ALA A 211 -20.08 -1.08 4.62
N ALA A 212 -20.86 -0.37 5.45
CA ALA A 212 -22.32 -0.53 5.53
C ALA A 212 -23.09 -0.11 4.27
N GLY A 213 -22.59 0.88 3.51
CA GLY A 213 -23.17 1.26 2.21
C GLY A 213 -22.96 0.15 1.17
N PRO A 214 -21.70 -0.19 0.85
CA PRO A 214 -21.36 -1.27 -0.07
C PRO A 214 -22.02 -2.61 0.26
N GLU A 215 -22.14 -2.95 1.55
CA GLU A 215 -22.80 -4.19 2.00
C GLU A 215 -24.31 -4.21 1.71
N ARG A 216 -25.01 -3.08 1.88
CA ARG A 216 -26.44 -3.00 1.54
C ARG A 216 -26.67 -3.14 0.03
N GLU A 217 -25.82 -2.50 -0.77
CA GLU A 217 -25.85 -2.62 -2.23
C GLU A 217 -25.52 -4.06 -2.68
N LEU A 218 -24.51 -4.69 -2.06
CA LEU A 218 -24.15 -6.08 -2.33
C LEU A 218 -25.31 -7.04 -2.00
N ALA A 219 -25.94 -6.85 -0.84
CA ALA A 219 -27.07 -7.65 -0.40
C ALA A 219 -28.27 -7.55 -1.35
N GLU A 220 -28.54 -6.34 -1.87
CA GLU A 220 -29.59 -6.10 -2.88
C GLU A 220 -29.30 -6.86 -4.18
N ILE A 221 -28.06 -6.80 -4.70
CA ILE A 221 -27.64 -7.51 -5.92
C ILE A 221 -27.74 -9.04 -5.73
N GLU A 222 -27.40 -9.54 -4.55
CA GLU A 222 -27.42 -10.97 -4.22
C GLU A 222 -28.80 -11.48 -3.78
N GLY A 223 -29.80 -10.61 -3.63
CA GLY A 223 -31.15 -10.98 -3.19
C GLY A 223 -31.20 -11.49 -1.74
N ARG A 224 -30.29 -11.02 -0.88
CA ARG A 224 -30.22 -11.39 0.55
C ARG A 224 -30.50 -10.19 1.46
N ALA A 225 -30.77 -10.45 2.73
CA ALA A 225 -30.82 -9.39 3.73
C ALA A 225 -29.39 -8.83 3.97
N PRO A 226 -29.23 -7.51 4.16
CA PRO A 226 -27.95 -6.96 4.60
C PRO A 226 -27.57 -7.47 5.97
N GLU A 227 -26.27 -7.62 6.21
CA GLU A 227 -25.76 -8.03 7.53
C GLU A 227 -26.22 -7.09 8.66
N ALA A 228 -26.40 -7.65 9.86
CA ALA A 228 -26.97 -6.91 11.00
C ALA A 228 -26.13 -5.68 11.41
N TRP A 229 -24.83 -5.70 11.17
CA TRP A 229 -23.96 -4.55 11.45
C TRP A 229 -24.12 -3.43 10.42
N ALA A 230 -24.54 -3.74 9.18
CA ALA A 230 -24.72 -2.77 8.11
C ALA A 230 -26.06 -2.02 8.20
N THR A 231 -27.03 -2.59 8.92
CA THR A 231 -28.35 -1.96 9.17
C THR A 231 -28.38 -1.15 10.47
N ARG A 232 -27.39 -1.32 11.36
CA ARG A 232 -27.28 -0.48 12.55
C ARG A 232 -27.07 0.96 12.13
N ARG A 233 -27.99 1.82 12.55
CA ARG A 233 -27.81 3.27 12.42
C ARG A 233 -26.50 3.62 13.12
N PRO A 234 -25.52 4.25 12.44
CA PRO A 234 -24.33 4.72 13.13
C PRO A 234 -24.79 5.63 14.28
N PRO A 235 -24.10 5.59 15.44
CA PRO A 235 -24.39 6.55 16.49
C PRO A 235 -24.37 7.95 15.86
N PRO A 236 -25.30 8.85 16.25
CA PRO A 236 -25.29 10.21 15.73
C PRO A 236 -23.87 10.75 15.89
N THR A 237 -23.31 11.26 14.79
CA THR A 237 -22.00 11.90 14.84
C THR A 237 -22.09 12.92 15.98
N PRO A 238 -21.21 12.85 17.00
CA PRO A 238 -21.24 13.86 18.05
C PRO A 238 -21.24 15.22 17.35
N PRO A 239 -22.05 16.19 17.81
CA PRO A 239 -22.01 17.52 17.23
C PRO A 239 -20.54 17.94 17.22
N PRO A 240 -20.07 18.60 16.13
CA PRO A 240 -18.72 19.13 16.12
C PRO A 240 -18.52 19.85 17.46
N PRO A 241 -17.37 19.66 18.14
CA PRO A 241 -17.12 20.37 19.39
C PRO A 241 -17.48 21.83 19.15
N PRO A 242 -18.22 22.48 20.07
CA PRO A 242 -18.60 23.87 19.87
C PRO A 242 -17.33 24.57 19.44
N THR A 243 -17.36 25.22 18.27
CA THR A 243 -16.25 26.04 17.81
C THR A 243 -15.91 26.88 19.01
N ARG A 244 -14.73 26.65 19.62
CA ARG A 244 -14.30 27.49 20.74
C ARG A 244 -14.48 28.89 20.20
N GLU A 245 -15.40 29.65 20.81
CA GLU A 245 -15.51 31.07 20.50
C GLU A 245 -14.09 31.57 20.55
N SER A 246 -13.58 32.06 19.42
CA SER A 246 -12.20 32.53 19.35
C SER A 246 -12.05 33.46 20.53
N THR A 247 -11.21 33.06 21.47
CA THR A 247 -11.00 33.90 22.64
C THR A 247 -10.41 35.21 22.14
N ALA A 248 -10.57 36.30 22.89
CA ALA A 248 -9.94 37.57 22.52
C ALA A 248 -8.43 37.37 22.20
N MET A 249 -7.79 36.43 22.89
CA MET A 249 -6.41 36.03 22.68
C MET A 249 -6.17 35.28 21.34
N ASP A 250 -7.10 34.45 20.88
CA ASP A 250 -7.01 33.80 19.56
C ASP A 250 -7.15 34.84 18.43
N MET A 251 -8.05 35.81 18.59
CA MET A 251 -8.20 36.93 17.64
C MET A 251 -6.96 37.84 17.60
N GLU A 252 -6.36 38.14 18.76
CA GLU A 252 -5.12 38.92 18.83
C GLU A 252 -3.95 38.18 18.16
N LEU A 253 -3.82 36.87 18.39
CA LEU A 253 -2.80 36.05 17.74
C LEU A 253 -3.00 35.99 16.23
N GLU A 254 -4.24 35.88 15.76
CA GLU A 254 -4.56 35.89 14.33
C GLU A 254 -4.25 37.25 13.69
N GLN A 255 -4.58 38.37 14.35
CA GLN A 255 -4.22 39.70 13.88
C GLN A 255 -2.70 39.92 13.85
N LEU A 256 -1.96 39.45 14.86
CA LEU A 256 -0.49 39.49 14.88
C LEU A 256 0.11 38.67 13.73
N ALA A 257 -0.43 37.48 13.48
CA ALA A 257 0.01 36.63 12.37
C ALA A 257 -0.24 37.31 11.01
N ILE A 258 -1.40 37.94 10.81
CA ILE A 258 -1.74 38.71 9.60
C ILE A 258 -0.76 39.90 9.43
N ALA A 259 -0.52 40.67 10.49
CA ALA A 259 0.39 41.81 10.45
C ALA A 259 1.84 41.40 10.15
N ALA A 260 2.32 40.30 10.75
CA ALA A 260 3.65 39.75 10.48
C ALA A 260 3.79 39.30 9.01
N ARG A 261 2.77 38.65 8.46
CA ARG A 261 2.74 38.23 7.05
C ARG A 261 2.79 39.42 6.09
N ARG A 262 2.07 40.50 6.41
CA ARG A 262 2.07 41.73 5.62
C ARG A 262 3.44 42.40 5.60
N LYS A 263 4.10 42.53 6.76
CA LYS A 263 5.49 43.06 6.84
C LYS A 263 6.49 42.24 6.03
N LEU A 264 6.35 40.91 6.02
CA LEU A 264 7.19 40.02 5.21
C LEU A 264 7.01 40.20 3.70
N LEU A 265 5.81 40.64 3.26
CA LEU A 265 5.51 40.88 1.85
C LEU A 265 5.91 42.29 1.39
N GLU A 266 5.87 43.28 2.28
CA GLU A 266 6.25 44.67 2.00
C GLU A 266 7.78 44.91 2.13
N GLY A 267 8.51 44.01 2.81
CA GLY A 267 9.98 44.05 2.96
C GLY A 267 10.77 43.32 1.86
N LYS A 268 10.14 43.04 0.72
CA LYS A 268 10.75 42.52 -0.51
C LYS A 268 10.59 43.53 -1.62
#